data_AF-A0A6P0SSY2-F1
#
_entry.id   AF-A0A6P0SSY2-F1
#
_cell.length_a   1.000
_cell.length_b   1.000
_cell.length_c   1.000
_cell.angle_alpha   90.00
_cell.angle_beta   90.00
_cell.angle_gamma   90.00
#
_symmetry.space_group_name_H-M   'P 1'
#
loop_
_entity.id
_entity.type
_entity.pdbx_description
1 polymer ?
#
loop_
_entity_poly.entity_id
_entity_poly.type
_entity_poly.pdbx_seq_one_letter_code
_entity_poly.pdbx_strand_id
1 'polypeptide(L)'
;WKRSGFSNNSIVKAGDSNLSAETPESTTETQEDVYVQPENPTDQFNVDNLMRSAAELKARELAMANLLKRALADKMSLGDLPQDLQQKITDAEEAANPKFTPASIAETLLTQYRSGS
;
A
#
# COMPACT_ATOMS: atom_id res chain seq x y z
N TRP A 1 -15.30 -3.02 34.99
CA TRP A 1 -14.06 -3.78 35.28
C TRP A 1 -12.87 -2.83 35.19
N LYS A 2 -12.05 -2.72 36.24
CA LYS A 2 -10.84 -1.89 36.28
C LYS A 2 -9.65 -2.69 35.74
N ARG A 3 -8.90 -2.15 34.78
CA ARG A 3 -7.60 -2.69 34.35
C ARG A 3 -6.48 -1.94 35.07
N SER A 4 -5.96 -2.51 36.15
CA SER A 4 -4.58 -2.33 36.62
C SER A 4 -3.65 -3.03 35.62
N GLY A 5 -2.44 -2.61 35.28
CA GLY A 5 -1.55 -1.54 35.70
C GLY A 5 -0.21 -1.92 35.03
N PHE A 6 0.50 -0.97 34.42
CA PHE A 6 1.86 -1.22 33.93
C PHE A 6 2.79 -1.31 35.15
N SER A 7 3.37 -2.48 35.39
CA SER A 7 4.40 -2.68 36.42
C SER A 7 5.77 -2.28 35.84
N ASN A 8 6.31 -1.15 36.30
CA ASN A 8 7.71 -0.79 36.09
C ASN A 8 8.58 -1.64 37.02
N ASN A 9 9.25 -2.67 36.49
CA ASN A 9 10.34 -3.32 37.20
C ASN A 9 11.61 -2.49 37.02
N SER A 10 11.84 -1.51 37.91
CA SER A 10 13.18 -0.95 38.11
C SER A 10 14.00 -1.92 38.97
N ILE A 11 14.99 -2.56 38.37
CA ILE A 11 16.07 -3.32 39.02
C ILE A 11 17.34 -2.64 38.50
N VAL A 12 18.13 -1.92 39.30
CA VAL A 12 19.21 -2.44 40.17
C VAL A 12 19.45 -1.43 41.33
N LYS A 13 19.09 -1.77 42.58
CA LYS A 13 19.93 -2.26 43.70
C LYS A 13 20.89 -1.20 44.30
N ALA A 14 20.44 -0.56 45.38
CA ALA A 14 21.30 0.15 46.31
C ALA A 14 22.27 -0.84 46.97
N GLY A 15 23.57 -0.61 46.77
CA GLY A 15 24.63 -1.30 47.51
C GLY A 15 25.04 -0.43 48.69
N ASP A 16 24.81 -0.94 49.90
CA ASP A 16 25.31 -0.33 51.12
C ASP A 16 26.85 -0.31 51.10
N SER A 17 27.44 0.87 51.12
CA SER A 17 28.87 1.03 51.37
C SER A 17 29.13 2.37 52.07
N ASN A 18 29.16 2.27 53.39
CA ASN A 18 29.90 3.09 54.36
C ASN A 18 30.08 4.57 54.04
N LEU A 19 29.21 5.37 54.68
CA LEU A 19 29.45 6.77 55.00
C LEU A 19 30.65 6.86 55.97
N SER A 20 31.80 7.36 55.52
CA SER A 20 32.91 7.74 56.39
C SER A 20 33.45 9.10 55.98
N ALA A 21 33.75 9.88 57.01
CA ALA A 21 33.83 11.32 57.02
C ALA A 21 35.05 11.91 56.28
N GLU A 22 34.80 13.13 55.82
CA GLU A 22 35.66 14.24 55.39
C GLU A 22 37.19 14.13 55.54
N THR A 23 37.91 14.45 54.45
CA THR A 23 39.04 15.41 54.45
C THR A 23 39.24 15.96 53.01
N PRO A 24 39.66 17.22 52.81
CA PRO A 24 39.50 17.94 51.55
C PRO A 24 40.81 18.04 50.78
N GLU A 25 40.93 17.44 49.59
CA GLU A 25 42.01 17.83 48.67
C GLU A 25 41.56 17.84 47.20
N SER A 26 41.84 18.98 46.59
CA SER A 26 41.72 19.32 45.18
C SER A 26 42.38 18.28 44.28
N THR A 27 41.66 17.80 43.27
CA THR A 27 42.29 17.32 42.02
C THR A 27 41.27 17.30 40.89
N THR A 28 41.32 18.37 40.10
CA THR A 28 41.07 18.43 38.65
C THR A 28 39.85 17.68 38.11
N GLU A 29 38.83 18.46 37.75
CA GLU A 29 37.80 18.06 36.78
C GLU A 29 38.47 17.69 35.44
N THR A 30 38.69 16.40 35.18
CA THR A 30 38.70 15.90 33.81
C THR A 30 37.27 15.58 33.44
N GLN A 31 36.57 16.61 32.95
CA GLN A 31 35.45 16.41 32.04
C GLN A 31 36.03 15.75 30.78
N GLU A 32 36.05 14.42 30.76
CA GLU A 32 36.25 13.68 29.53
C GLU A 32 35.02 13.93 28.66
N ASP A 33 35.10 14.97 27.81
CA ASP A 33 34.20 15.14 26.69
C ASP A 33 34.33 13.89 25.80
N VAL A 34 33.43 12.92 25.99
CA VAL A 34 33.29 11.77 25.09
C VAL A 34 32.78 12.30 23.75
N TYR A 35 33.72 12.68 22.89
CA TYR A 35 33.42 13.07 21.52
C TYR A 35 33.04 11.81 20.73
N VAL A 36 31.74 11.49 20.69
CA VAL A 36 31.21 10.49 19.75
C VAL A 36 31.28 11.13 18.37
N GLN A 37 32.23 10.67 17.56
CA GLN A 37 32.32 11.05 16.15
C GLN A 37 30.99 10.66 15.50
N PRO A 38 30.28 11.59 14.81
CA PRO A 38 29.00 11.25 14.20
C PRO A 38 29.27 10.27 13.06
N GLU A 39 29.07 8.98 13.33
CA GLU A 39 28.99 7.95 12.30
C GLU A 39 27.87 8.37 11.34
N ASN A 40 28.18 8.41 10.05
CA ASN A 40 27.17 8.75 9.06
C ASN A 40 26.09 7.66 9.14
N PRO A 41 24.81 8.01 9.40
CA PRO A 41 23.77 7.05 9.80
C PRO A 41 23.48 5.97 8.74
N THR A 42 24.03 6.11 7.54
CA THR A 42 23.89 5.17 6.44
C THR A 42 25.02 4.14 6.33
N ASP A 43 26.15 4.36 7.02
CA ASP A 43 27.37 3.56 6.83
C ASP A 43 27.21 2.10 7.26
N GLN A 44 26.24 1.85 8.16
CA GLN A 44 25.86 0.51 8.62
C GLN A 44 25.06 -0.30 7.58
N PHE A 45 24.57 0.32 6.51
CA PHE A 45 23.73 -0.35 5.52
C PHE A 45 24.51 -0.73 4.26
N ASN A 46 24.36 -1.99 3.84
CA ASN A 46 24.65 -2.37 2.47
C ASN A 46 23.53 -1.86 1.56
N VAL A 47 23.76 -0.71 0.91
CA VAL A 47 22.78 -0.01 0.09
C VAL A 47 22.24 -0.90 -1.03
N ASP A 48 23.09 -1.68 -1.70
CA ASP A 48 22.68 -2.52 -2.82
C ASP A 48 21.70 -3.63 -2.39
N ASN A 49 21.99 -4.30 -1.28
CA ASN A 49 21.10 -5.32 -0.72
C ASN A 49 19.79 -4.70 -0.24
N LEU A 50 19.84 -3.56 0.43
CA LEU A 50 18.65 -2.85 0.90
C LEU A 50 17.77 -2.42 -0.27
N MET A 51 18.36 -1.87 -1.33
CA MET A 51 17.66 -1.46 -2.54
C MET A 51 17.06 -2.67 -3.27
N ARG A 52 17.77 -3.80 -3.32
CA ARG A 52 17.25 -5.03 -3.91
C ARG A 52 16.03 -5.54 -3.14
N SER A 53 16.11 -5.62 -1.81
CA SER A 53 14.99 -6.05 -0.98
C SER A 53 13.79 -5.10 -1.06
N ALA A 54 14.03 -3.79 -1.10
CA ALA A 54 12.98 -2.79 -1.28
C ALA A 54 12.30 -2.92 -2.65
N ALA A 55 13.07 -3.17 -3.71
CA ALA A 55 12.53 -3.39 -5.05
C ALA A 55 11.67 -4.66 -5.13
N GLU A 56 12.09 -5.75 -4.49
CA GLU A 56 11.32 -7.00 -4.42
C GLU A 56 10.01 -6.83 -3.65
N LEU A 57 10.05 -6.12 -2.52
CA LEU A 57 8.84 -5.75 -1.79
C LEU A 57 7.90 -4.95 -2.68
N LYS A 58 8.41 -3.91 -3.36
CA LYS A 58 7.59 -3.07 -4.22
C LYS A 58 6.98 -3.84 -5.38
N ALA A 59 7.75 -4.73 -6.00
CA ALA A 59 7.26 -5.59 -7.08
C ALA A 59 6.11 -6.47 -6.59
N ARG A 60 6.23 -7.07 -5.40
CA ARG A 60 5.16 -7.87 -4.78
C ARG A 60 3.92 -7.04 -4.49
N GLU A 61 4.07 -5.84 -3.95
CA GLU A 61 2.94 -4.94 -3.68
C GLU A 61 2.17 -4.59 -4.96
N LEU A 62 2.90 -4.23 -6.03
CA LEU A 62 2.30 -3.91 -7.32
C LEU A 62 1.59 -5.13 -7.93
N ALA A 63 2.23 -6.30 -7.87
CA ALA A 63 1.65 -7.55 -8.34
C ALA A 63 0.35 -7.87 -7.58
N MET A 64 0.39 -7.83 -6.24
CA MET A 64 -0.78 -8.13 -5.41
C MET A 64 -1.91 -7.11 -5.63
N ALA A 65 -1.58 -5.81 -5.71
CA ALA A 65 -2.58 -4.78 -5.98
C ALA A 65 -3.30 -5.01 -7.32
N ASN A 66 -2.56 -5.41 -8.36
CA ASN A 66 -3.16 -5.71 -9.66
C ASN A 66 -3.98 -7.01 -9.64
N LEU A 67 -3.52 -8.05 -8.94
CA LEU A 67 -4.28 -9.28 -8.76
C LEU A 67 -5.58 -9.04 -7.98
N LEU A 68 -5.55 -8.21 -6.94
CA LEU A 68 -6.74 -7.82 -6.19
C LEU A 68 -7.71 -7.01 -7.04
N LYS A 69 -7.22 -6.02 -7.81
CA LYS A 69 -8.04 -5.27 -8.77
C LYS A 69 -8.70 -6.21 -9.78
N ARG A 70 -7.97 -7.21 -10.28
CA ARG A 70 -8.51 -8.20 -11.20
C ARG A 70 -9.60 -9.05 -10.53
N ALA A 71 -9.33 -9.58 -9.35
CA ALA A 71 -10.30 -10.39 -8.60
C ALA A 71 -11.57 -9.59 -8.25
N LEU A 72 -11.43 -8.31 -7.92
CA LEU A 72 -12.57 -7.41 -7.71
C LEU A 72 -13.35 -7.22 -9.00
N ALA A 73 -12.68 -6.87 -10.10
CA ALA A 73 -13.33 -6.69 -11.40
C ALA A 73 -14.06 -7.96 -11.87
N ASP A 74 -13.50 -9.15 -11.67
CA ASP A 74 -14.13 -10.43 -12.01
C ASP A 74 -15.41 -10.70 -11.18
N LYS A 75 -15.62 -9.99 -10.06
CA LYS A 75 -16.83 -10.09 -9.22
C LYS A 75 -17.82 -8.95 -9.44
N MET A 76 -17.43 -7.90 -10.15
CA MET A 76 -18.31 -6.76 -10.43
C MET A 76 -19.30 -7.11 -11.54
N SER A 77 -20.55 -6.70 -11.33
CA SER A 77 -21.59 -6.68 -12.34
C SER A 77 -21.63 -5.31 -13.04
N LEU A 78 -22.41 -5.19 -14.12
CA LEU A 78 -22.62 -3.90 -14.81
C LEU A 78 -23.10 -2.81 -13.84
N GLY A 79 -23.95 -3.15 -12.88
CA GLY A 79 -24.50 -2.21 -11.89
C GLY A 79 -23.49 -1.70 -10.86
N ASP A 80 -22.38 -2.42 -10.66
CA ASP A 80 -21.30 -2.00 -9.76
C ASP A 80 -20.35 -1.00 -10.43
N LEU A 81 -20.46 -0.82 -11.75
CA LEU A 81 -19.65 0.15 -12.49
C LEU A 81 -20.18 1.58 -12.27
N PRO A 82 -19.30 2.59 -12.26
CA PRO A 82 -19.69 3.99 -12.38
C PRO A 82 -20.56 4.26 -13.61
N GLN A 83 -21.46 5.24 -13.49
CA GLN A 83 -22.45 5.56 -14.54
C GLN A 83 -21.81 5.90 -15.90
N ASP A 84 -20.66 6.57 -15.90
CA ASP A 84 -19.94 6.92 -17.13
C ASP A 84 -19.37 5.68 -17.85
N LEU A 85 -18.96 4.65 -17.10
CA LEU A 85 -18.49 3.39 -17.67
C LEU A 85 -19.64 2.52 -18.17
N GLN A 86 -20.78 2.52 -17.47
CA GLN A 86 -22.00 1.87 -17.95
C GLN A 86 -22.45 2.45 -19.30
N GLN A 87 -22.50 3.78 -19.41
CA GLN A 87 -22.90 4.46 -20.64
C GLN A 87 -21.98 4.10 -21.82
N LYS A 88 -20.66 4.06 -21.61
CA LYS A 88 -19.71 3.65 -22.65
C LYS A 88 -19.93 2.23 -23.15
N ILE A 89 -20.34 1.32 -22.27
CA ILE A 89 -20.67 -0.06 -22.65
C ILE A 89 -21.94 -0.07 -23.50
N THR A 90 -22.99 0.63 -23.08
CA THR A 90 -24.23 0.76 -23.85
C THR A 90 -23.99 1.36 -25.23
N ASP A 91 -23.21 2.44 -25.33
CA ASP A 91 -22.88 3.07 -26.60
C ASP A 91 -22.12 2.10 -27.53
N ALA A 92 -21.20 1.31 -26.97
CA ALA A 92 -20.45 0.31 -27.73
C ALA A 92 -21.33 -0.86 -28.19
N GLU A 93 -22.26 -1.32 -27.34
CA GLU A 93 -23.25 -2.35 -27.69
C GLU A 93 -24.21 -1.86 -28.78
N GLU A 94 -24.70 -0.63 -28.69
CA GLU A 94 -25.53 -0.01 -29.72
C GLU A 94 -24.78 0.17 -31.05
N ALA A 95 -23.51 0.54 -31.01
CA ALA A 95 -22.67 0.67 -32.20
C ALA A 95 -22.34 -0.69 -32.84
N ALA A 96 -22.17 -1.73 -32.01
CA ALA A 96 -21.89 -3.09 -32.45
C ALA A 96 -23.15 -3.85 -32.88
N ASN A 97 -24.34 -3.43 -32.43
CA ASN A 97 -25.60 -3.99 -32.87
C ASN A 97 -25.77 -3.70 -34.37
N PRO A 98 -25.82 -4.71 -35.25
CA PRO A 98 -25.96 -4.46 -36.67
C PRO A 98 -27.29 -3.72 -36.90
N LYS A 99 -27.20 -2.45 -37.31
CA LYS A 99 -28.36 -1.60 -37.64
C LYS A 99 -29.36 -2.29 -38.57
N PHE A 100 -28.89 -3.28 -39.33
CA PHE A 100 -29.70 -4.15 -40.16
C PHE A 100 -29.31 -5.60 -39.92
N THR A 101 -30.26 -6.44 -39.54
CA THR A 101 -30.08 -7.90 -39.53
C THR A 101 -30.36 -8.43 -40.93
N PRO A 102 -29.82 -9.61 -41.31
CA PRO A 102 -30.19 -10.24 -42.57
C PRO A 102 -31.71 -10.40 -42.75
N ALA A 103 -32.44 -10.62 -41.65
CA ALA A 103 -33.90 -10.64 -41.63
C ALA A 103 -34.52 -9.27 -41.98
N SER A 104 -34.06 -8.17 -41.38
CA SER A 104 -34.60 -6.84 -41.69
C SER A 104 -34.29 -6.38 -43.11
N ILE A 105 -33.15 -6.82 -43.67
CA ILE A 105 -32.81 -6.62 -45.08
C ILE A 105 -33.76 -7.42 -45.98
N ALA A 106 -33.97 -8.71 -45.69
CA ALA A 106 -34.87 -9.57 -46.45
C ALA A 106 -36.31 -9.06 -46.43
N GLU A 107 -36.78 -8.57 -45.29
CA GLU A 107 -38.12 -8.00 -45.11
C GLU A 107 -38.29 -6.69 -45.90
N THR A 108 -37.26 -5.84 -45.90
CA THR A 108 -37.24 -4.62 -46.73
C THR A 108 -37.30 -4.97 -48.22
N LEU A 109 -36.52 -5.94 -48.68
CA LEU A 109 -36.51 -6.40 -50.08
C LEU A 109 -37.84 -7.02 -50.51
N LEU A 110 -38.44 -7.87 -49.66
CA LEU A 110 -39.75 -8.46 -49.92
C LEU A 110 -40.85 -7.40 -49.99
N THR A 111 -40.78 -6.39 -49.12
CA THR A 111 -41.75 -5.29 -49.12
C THR A 111 -41.66 -4.46 -50.40
N GLN A 112 -40.45 -4.13 -50.86
CA GLN A 112 -40.23 -3.44 -52.14
C GLN A 112 -40.73 -4.24 -53.35
N TYR A 113 -40.53 -5.56 -53.36
CA TYR A 113 -41.05 -6.42 -54.43
C TYR A 113 -42.59 -6.43 -54.47
N ARG A 114 -43.23 -6.49 -53.30
CA ARG A 114 -44.71 -6.49 -53.18
C ARG A 114 -45.35 -5.13 -53.47
N SER A 115 -44.64 -4.02 -53.22
CA SER A 115 -45.15 -2.67 -53.48
C SER A 115 -44.85 -2.15 -54.89
N GLY A 116 -43.94 -2.80 -55.62
CA GLY A 116 -43.60 -2.50 -57.01
C GLY A 116 -44.33 -3.33 -58.06
N SER A 117 -45.30 -4.16 -57.65
CA SER A 117 -46.16 -4.99 -58.50
C SER A 117 -47.63 -4.63 -58.33
#